data_AF-A0A556MG48-F1
#
_entry.id   AF-A0A556MG48-F1
#
_cell.length_a   1.000
_cell.length_b   1.000
_cell.length_c   1.000
_cell.angle_alpha   90.00
_cell.angle_beta   90.00
_cell.angle_gamma   90.00
#
_symmetry.space_group_name_H-M   'P 1'
#
loop_
_entity.id
_entity.type
_entity.pdbx_description
1 polymer ?
#
loop_
_entity_poly.entity_id
_entity_poly.type
_entity_poly.pdbx_seq_one_letter_code
_entity_poly.pdbx_strand_id
1 'polypeptide(L)'
;MENKALLQNILDSEHFDGECGHYFIDIKRASNANHFLCITRLHPVIDHSIRRSQVILFEEDIPFFMEAITMLLSRYASGNLGAAC
;
A
#
# COMPACT_ATOMS: atom_id res chain seq x y z
N MET A 1 -24.93 -0.58 1.82
CA MET A 1 -24.57 -1.20 3.12
C MET A 1 -23.21 -1.94 3.07
N GLU A 2 -22.30 -1.61 2.13
CA GLU A 2 -21.04 -2.35 1.93
C GLU A 2 -19.78 -1.69 2.54
N ASN A 3 -19.85 -0.43 2.99
CA ASN A 3 -18.65 0.31 3.41
C ASN A 3 -18.16 0.03 4.84
N LYS A 4 -18.93 -0.68 5.68
CA LYS A 4 -18.58 -0.88 7.09
C LYS A 4 -17.58 -2.02 7.33
N ALA A 5 -17.56 -3.02 6.44
CA ALA A 5 -16.70 -4.20 6.58
C ALA A 5 -15.24 -3.95 6.16
N LEU A 6 -14.98 -2.97 5.30
CA LEU A 6 -13.63 -2.66 4.80
C LEU A 6 -12.74 -1.92 5.81
N LEU A 7 -13.33 -1.33 6.85
CA LEU A 7 -12.64 -0.55 7.88
C LEU A 7 -12.38 -1.35 9.17
N GLN A 8 -12.90 -2.57 9.29
CA GLN A 8 -13.07 -3.23 10.58
C GLN A 8 -11.78 -3.81 11.20
N ASN A 9 -10.63 -3.47 10.65
CA ASN A 9 -9.33 -3.92 11.13
C ASN A 9 -8.18 -2.97 10.78
N ILE A 10 -8.47 -1.73 10.38
CA ILE A 10 -7.45 -0.71 10.15
C ILE A 10 -7.02 -0.15 11.51
N LEU A 11 -5.73 -0.28 11.81
CA LEU A 11 -5.12 0.28 13.01
C LEU A 11 -4.57 1.69 12.75
N ASP A 12 -4.07 1.92 11.54
CA ASP A 12 -3.58 3.21 11.08
C ASP A 12 -3.71 3.31 9.56
N SER A 13 -3.85 4.53 9.02
CA SER A 13 -4.07 4.74 7.58
C SER A 13 -3.60 6.11 7.12
N GLU A 14 -2.88 6.12 6.01
CA GLU A 14 -2.60 7.31 5.21
C GLU A 14 -3.30 7.22 3.86
N HIS A 15 -3.87 8.35 3.43
CA HIS A 15 -4.64 8.44 2.19
C HIS A 15 -4.17 9.62 1.33
N PHE A 16 -4.02 9.37 0.04
CA PHE A 16 -3.65 10.39 -0.92
C PHE A 16 -4.38 10.21 -2.25
N ASP A 17 -4.89 11.33 -2.74
CA ASP A 17 -5.53 11.45 -4.04
C ASP A 17 -4.53 11.95 -5.08
N GLY A 18 -4.55 11.37 -6.27
CA GLY A 18 -3.80 11.88 -7.41
C GLY A 18 -4.57 11.73 -8.71
N GLU A 19 -4.02 12.29 -9.79
CA GLU A 19 -4.60 12.17 -11.15
C GLU A 19 -4.81 10.69 -11.57
N CYS A 20 -3.98 9.80 -11.02
CA CYS A 20 -3.96 8.37 -11.31
C CYS A 20 -4.81 7.52 -10.34
N GLY A 21 -5.71 8.13 -9.56
CA GLY A 21 -6.63 7.45 -8.65
C GLY A 21 -6.35 7.67 -7.16
N HIS A 22 -7.06 6.94 -6.31
CA HIS A 22 -7.00 7.04 -4.86
C HIS A 22 -6.07 5.97 -4.30
N TYR A 23 -5.22 6.33 -3.35
CA TYR A 23 -4.31 5.41 -2.71
C TYR A 23 -4.49 5.42 -1.20
N PHE A 24 -4.38 4.24 -0.62
CA PHE A 24 -4.45 4.00 0.83
C PHE A 24 -3.24 3.17 1.24
N ILE A 25 -2.55 3.59 2.29
CA ILE A 25 -1.50 2.83 2.95
C ILE A 25 -1.97 2.56 4.37
N ASP A 26 -2.39 1.32 4.62
CA ASP A 26 -3.03 0.94 5.87
C ASP A 26 -2.17 -0.04 6.67
N ILE A 27 -2.01 0.19 7.97
CA ILE A 27 -1.65 -0.86 8.92
C ILE A 27 -2.94 -1.55 9.37
N LYS A 28 -3.02 -2.87 9.19
CA LYS A 28 -4.20 -3.67 9.52
C LYS A 28 -3.88 -4.79 10.49
N ARG A 29 -4.91 -5.25 11.20
CA ARG A 29 -4.85 -6.45 12.05
C ARG A 29 -5.52 -7.64 11.35
N ALA A 30 -4.82 -8.77 11.28
CA ALA A 30 -5.37 -10.03 10.79
C ALA A 30 -6.15 -10.76 11.91
N SER A 31 -6.90 -11.80 11.54
CA SER A 31 -7.69 -12.59 12.50
C SER A 31 -6.85 -13.33 13.54
N ASN A 32 -5.57 -13.58 13.24
CA ASN A 32 -4.58 -14.16 14.17
C ASN A 32 -3.91 -13.10 15.06
N ALA A 33 -4.41 -11.86 15.08
CA ALA A 33 -3.90 -10.71 15.83
C ALA A 33 -2.57 -10.11 15.33
N ASN A 34 -1.89 -10.71 14.35
CA ASN A 34 -0.71 -10.13 13.70
C ASN A 34 -1.08 -8.91 12.88
N HIS A 35 -0.09 -8.06 12.64
CA HIS A 35 -0.23 -6.87 11.81
C HIS A 35 0.17 -7.16 10.36
N PHE A 36 -0.26 -6.30 9.45
CA PHE A 36 0.24 -6.29 8.08
C PHE A 36 0.04 -4.91 7.47
N LEU A 37 0.94 -4.55 6.55
CA LEU A 37 0.83 -3.35 5.74
C LEU A 37 0.06 -3.68 4.46
N CYS A 38 -0.91 -2.84 4.11
CA CYS A 38 -1.73 -2.98 2.91
C CYS A 38 -1.72 -1.69 2.11
N ILE A 39 -1.13 -1.72 0.93
CA ILE A 39 -1.16 -0.60 -0.01
C ILE A 39 -2.26 -0.88 -1.03
N THR A 40 -3.29 -0.06 -1.04
CA THR A 40 -4.44 -0.18 -1.95
C THR A 40 -4.46 0.97 -2.95
N ARG A 41 -4.63 0.66 -4.23
CA ARG A 41 -4.97 1.64 -5.27
C ARG A 41 -6.41 1.40 -5.74
N LEU A 42 -7.21 2.45 -5.79
CA LEU A 42 -8.52 2.48 -6.44
C LEU A 42 -8.43 3.33 -7.71
N HIS A 43 -8.73 2.73 -8.86
CA HIS A 43 -8.69 3.40 -10.14
C HIS A 43 -10.07 3.35 -10.82
N PRO A 44 -10.65 4.50 -11.21
CA PRO A 44 -11.88 4.52 -12.00
C PRO A 44 -11.60 3.98 -13.41
N VAL A 45 -12.42 3.05 -13.86
CA VAL A 45 -12.36 2.49 -15.22
C VAL A 45 -13.39 3.20 -16.09
N ILE A 46 -13.16 3.21 -17.40
CA ILE A 46 -13.98 3.91 -18.42
C ILE A 46 -15.46 3.50 -18.35
N ASP A 47 -15.76 2.30 -17.87
CA ASP A 47 -17.11 1.75 -17.71
C ASP A 47 -17.80 2.14 -16.39
N HIS A 48 -17.30 3.16 -15.69
CA HIS A 48 -17.72 3.58 -14.35
C HIS A 48 -17.51 2.53 -13.24
N SER A 49 -16.80 1.43 -13.52
CA SER A 49 -16.37 0.50 -12.47
C SER A 49 -15.12 1.03 -11.74
N ILE A 50 -14.91 0.56 -10.51
CA ILE A 50 -13.70 0.86 -9.74
C ILE A 50 -12.83 -0.39 -9.71
N ARG A 51 -11.63 -0.30 -10.28
CA ARG A 51 -10.62 -1.35 -10.15
C ARG A 51 -9.81 -1.13 -8.88
N ARG A 52 -9.83 -2.13 -7.99
CA ARG A 52 -8.98 -2.19 -6.81
C ARG A 52 -7.75 -3.04 -7.07
N SER A 53 -6.58 -2.58 -6.66
CA SER A 53 -5.33 -3.36 -6.66
C SER A 53 -4.65 -3.21 -5.31
N GLN A 54 -4.00 -4.28 -4.84
CA GLN A 54 -3.42 -4.32 -3.50
C GLN A 54 -2.04 -4.97 -3.50
N VAL A 55 -1.16 -4.42 -2.66
CA VAL A 55 0.08 -5.06 -2.21
C VAL A 55 -0.05 -5.26 -0.71
N ILE A 56 0.32 -6.45 -0.23
CA ILE A 56 0.25 -6.85 1.18
C ILE A 56 1.64 -7.27 1.62
N LEU A 57 2.09 -6.76 2.78
CA LEU A 57 3.32 -7.15 3.44
C LEU A 57 3.00 -7.58 4.87
N PHE A 58 3.40 -8.79 5.23
CA PHE A 58 3.19 -9.31 6.58
C PHE A 58 4.20 -8.71 7.57
N GLU A 59 3.82 -8.68 8.85
CA GLU A 59 4.56 -8.03 9.93
C GLU A 59 6.06 -8.37 9.93
N GLU A 60 6.39 -9.64 9.72
CA GLU A 60 7.76 -10.14 9.70
C GLU A 60 8.62 -9.59 8.54
N ASP A 61 7.99 -9.24 7.42
CA ASP A 61 8.68 -8.80 6.19
C ASP A 61 8.79 -7.28 6.09
N ILE A 62 7.97 -6.53 6.85
CA ILE A 62 7.91 -5.06 6.78
C ILE A 62 9.30 -4.42 6.92
N PRO A 63 10.15 -4.77 7.93
CA PRO A 63 11.43 -4.10 8.10
C PRO A 63 12.35 -4.24 6.88
N PHE A 64 12.47 -5.46 6.35
CA PHE A 64 13.30 -5.75 5.18
C PHE A 64 12.78 -5.06 3.92
N PHE A 65 11.46 -5.03 3.72
CA PHE A 65 10.86 -4.37 2.57
C PHE A 65 11.02 -2.85 2.63
N MET A 66 10.91 -2.27 3.82
CA MET A 66 11.12 -0.83 4.03
C MET A 66 12.57 -0.40 3.78
N GLU A 67 13.54 -1.23 4.15
CA GLU A 67 14.94 -1.02 3.80
C GLU A 67 15.12 -0.97 2.27
N ALA A 68 14.60 -1.97 1.56
CA ALA A 68 14.68 -2.04 0.10
C ALA A 68 14.02 -0.84 -0.59
N ILE A 69 12.82 -0.44 -0.16
CA ILE A 69 12.12 0.75 -0.66
C ILE A 69 12.96 2.00 -0.41
N THR A 70 13.49 2.18 0.80
CA THR A 70 14.29 3.35 1.16
C THR A 70 15.54 3.45 0.30
N MET A 71 16.24 2.34 0.09
CA MET A 71 17.42 2.30 -0.78
C MET A 71 17.06 2.64 -2.24
N LEU A 72 15.95 2.10 -2.75
CA LEU A 72 15.49 2.36 -4.12
C LEU A 72 15.12 3.84 -4.31
N LEU A 73 14.33 4.40 -3.39
CA LEU A 73 13.90 5.80 -3.45
C LEU A 73 15.08 6.76 -3.26
N SER A 74 16.06 6.43 -2.40
CA SER A 74 17.28 7.23 -2.24
C SER A 74 18.12 7.27 -3.53
N ARG A 75 18.24 6.13 -4.23
CA ARG A 75 18.89 6.08 -5.54
C ARG A 75 18.13 6.89 -6.58
N TYR A 76 16.79 6.78 -6.60
CA TYR A 76 15.95 7.58 -7.49
C TYR A 76 16.11 9.08 -7.25
N ALA A 77 16.04 9.53 -6.00
CA ALA A 77 16.15 10.94 -5.64
C ALA A 77 17.54 11.55 -5.95
N SER A 78 18.59 10.73 -5.92
CA SER A 78 19.96 11.17 -6.25
C SER A 78 20.31 11.02 -7.75
N GLY A 79 19.39 10.52 -8.59
CA GLY A 79 19.65 10.26 -10.01
C GLY A 79 20.57 9.06 -10.28
N ASN A 80 20.91 8.28 -9.25
CA ASN A 80 21.81 7.12 -9.32
C ASN A 80 21.03 5.83 -9.59
N LEU A 81 20.26 5.83 -10.68
CA LEU A 81 19.50 4.66 -11.09
C LEU A 81 20.42 3.56 -11.62
N GLY A 82 20.31 2.38 -11.03
CA GLY A 82 20.99 1.17 -11.44
C GLY A 82 20.23 -0.03 -10.89
N ALA A 83 20.16 -1.10 -11.68
CA ALA A 83 19.62 -2.37 -11.20
C ALA A 83 20.62 -2.95 -10.20
N ALA A 84 20.23 -3.03 -8.93
CA ALA A 84 20.92 -3.86 -7.97
C ALA A 84 20.47 -5.30 -8.24
N CYS A 85 21.40 -6.15 -8.69
CA CYS A 85 21.19 -7.58 -8.83
C CYS A 85 21.58 -8.29 -7.54
#